data_AF-A0A098E987-F1
#
_entry.id   AF-A0A098E987-F1
#
_cell.length_a   1.000
_cell.length_b   1.000
_cell.length_c   1.000
_cell.angle_alpha   90.00
_cell.angle_beta   90.00
_cell.angle_gamma   90.00
#
_symmetry.space_group_name_H-M   'P 1'
#
loop_
_entity.id
_entity.type
_entity.pdbx_description
1 polymer ?
#
loop_
_entity_poly.entity_id
_entity_poly.type
_entity_poly.pdbx_seq_one_letter_code
_entity_poly.pdbx_strand_id
1 'polypeptide(L)' 'MHYMEIYSEVKDTEKGDVLSKIVNFDNIHSDRLDIFTFYDADKFMLITKIKCNNLKTLNNTIHDLFKTQNLAEKILEI' A
#
# COMPACT_ATOMS: atom_id res chain seq x y z
N MET A 1 -1.75 13.83 -14.90
CA MET A 1 -1.01 12.75 -14.22
C MET A 1 -0.93 13.11 -12.75
N HIS A 2 -1.47 12.26 -11.88
CA HIS A 2 -1.51 12.49 -10.44
C HIS A 2 -0.51 11.57 -9.74
N TYR A 3 0.12 12.08 -8.69
CA TYR A 3 1.09 11.39 -7.86
C TYR A 3 0.72 11.57 -6.40
N MET A 4 0.82 10.51 -5.61
CA MET A 4 0.59 10.55 -4.17
C MET A 4 1.52 9.58 -3.44
N GLU A 5 1.93 9.98 -2.25
CA GLU A 5 2.63 9.13 -1.29
C GLU A 5 1.79 9.03 -0.01
N ILE A 6 1.59 7.79 0.45
CA ILE A 6 0.90 7.47 1.69
C ILE A 6 1.92 6.89 2.65
N TYR A 7 1.86 7.37 3.89
CA TYR A 7 2.75 6.99 4.97
C TYR A 7 1.90 6.38 6.09
N SER A 8 2.08 5.09 6.36
CA SER A 8 1.39 4.37 7.42
C SER A 8 2.40 3.85 8.44
N GLU A 9 2.27 4.24 9.71
CA GLU A 9 3.15 3.77 10.78
C GLU A 9 2.87 2.29 11.09
N VAL A 10 3.89 1.44 11.02
CA VAL A 10 3.83 0.01 11.35
C VAL A 10 5.04 -0.33 12.22
N LYS A 11 4.82 -0.41 13.54
CA LYS A 11 5.88 -0.64 14.54
C LYS A 11 6.44 -2.06 14.52
N ASP A 12 5.63 -3.02 14.09
CA ASP A 12 6.04 -4.40 13.94
C ASP A 12 6.71 -4.57 12.58
N THR A 13 8.02 -4.81 12.60
CA THR A 13 8.84 -4.89 11.38
C THR A 13 8.49 -6.09 10.52
N GLU A 14 8.11 -7.22 11.11
CA GLU A 14 7.71 -8.41 10.35
C GLU A 14 6.38 -8.15 9.66
N LYS A 15 5.42 -7.54 10.38
CA LYS A 15 4.15 -7.11 9.77
C LYS A 15 4.37 -6.09 8.65
N GLY A 16 5.25 -5.10 8.86
CA GLY A 16 5.59 -4.10 7.85
C GLY A 16 6.11 -4.71 6.55
N ASP A 17 7.05 -5.66 6.65
CA ASP A 17 7.61 -6.37 5.49
C ASP A 17 6.52 -7.19 4.77
N VAL A 18 5.71 -7.96 5.51
CA VAL A 18 4.63 -8.76 4.93
C VAL A 18 3.57 -7.90 4.24
N LEU A 19 3.14 -6.80 4.88
CA LEU A 19 2.17 -5.87 4.30
C LEU A 19 2.67 -5.28 2.98
N SER A 20 3.96 -4.92 2.90
CA SER A 20 4.53 -4.38 1.66
C SER A 20 4.46 -5.39 0.51
N LYS A 21 4.68 -6.67 0.79
CA LYS A 21 4.62 -7.75 -0.21
C LYS A 21 3.19 -8.03 -0.65
N ILE A 22 2.23 -8.11 0.28
CA ILE A 22 0.81 -8.37 -0.02
C ILE A 22 0.23 -7.26 -0.89
N VAL A 23 0.48 -5.99 -0.52
CA VAL A 23 -0.04 -4.85 -1.28
C VAL A 23 0.56 -4.80 -2.68
N ASN A 24 1.86 -5.09 -2.84
CA ASN A 24 2.45 -5.15 -4.17
C ASN A 24 1.89 -6.29 -5.02
N PHE A 25 1.63 -7.47 -4.44
CA PHE A 25 1.07 -8.62 -5.16
C PHE A 25 -0.30 -8.31 -5.77
N ASP A 26 -1.17 -7.63 -5.02
CA ASP A 26 -2.51 -7.21 -5.47
C ASP A 26 -2.45 -6.25 -6.68
N ASN A 27 -1.36 -5.50 -6.81
CA ASN A 27 -1.21 -4.44 -7.81
C ASN A 27 -0.50 -4.87 -9.12
N ILE A 28 -0.03 -6.12 -9.23
CA ILE A 28 0.72 -6.62 -10.41
C ILE A 28 -0.09 -6.59 -11.72
N HIS A 29 -1.43 -6.53 -11.64
CA HIS A 29 -2.32 -6.69 -12.80
C HIS A 29 -2.97 -5.39 -13.33
N SER A 30 -2.51 -4.22 -12.90
CA SER A 30 -3.18 -2.96 -13.24
C SER A 30 -2.40 -2.12 -14.27
N ASP A 31 -2.62 -2.38 -15.56
CA ASP A 31 -1.92 -1.74 -16.71
C ASP A 31 -2.02 -0.19 -16.77
N ARG A 32 -2.81 0.44 -15.90
CA ARG A 32 -3.06 1.90 -15.87
C ARG A 32 -2.75 2.55 -14.51
N LEU A 33 -2.20 1.79 -13.58
CA LEU A 33 -1.95 2.18 -12.19
C LEU A 33 -0.55 1.73 -11.78
N ASP A 34 0.35 2.69 -11.65
CA ASP A 34 1.67 2.46 -11.08
C ASP A 34 1.53 2.59 -9.55
N ILE A 35 1.44 1.46 -8.85
CA ILE A 35 1.41 1.41 -7.39
C ILE A 35 2.63 0.63 -6.91
N PHE A 36 3.36 1.21 -5.96
CA PHE A 36 4.52 0.57 -5.36
C PHE A 36 4.53 0.83 -3.85
N THR A 37 4.58 -0.25 -3.07
CA THR A 37 4.64 -0.21 -1.62
C THR A 37 5.95 -0.79 -1.12
N PHE A 38 6.58 -0.16 -0.14
CA PHE A 38 7.75 -0.69 0.53
C PHE A 38 7.73 -0.31 2.00
N TYR A 39 8.40 -1.11 2.82
CA TYR A 39 8.55 -0.85 4.24
C TYR A 39 9.94 -0.29 4.54
N ASP A 40 9.98 0.86 5.21
CA ASP A 40 11.19 1.49 5.74
C ASP A 40 11.31 1.11 7.22
N ALA A 41 12.12 0.10 7.51
CA ALA A 41 12.33 -0.43 8.86
C ALA A 41 13.01 0.58 9.80
N ASP A 42 13.85 1.47 9.27
CA ASP A 42 14.52 2.51 10.08
C ASP A 42 13.51 3.56 10.58
N LYS A 43 12.44 3.78 9.80
CA LYS A 43 11.36 4.73 10.12
C LYS A 43 10.09 4.07 10.64
N PHE A 44 10.05 2.74 10.76
CA PHE A 44 8.84 1.96 11.05
C PHE A 44 7.64 2.36 10.17
N MET A 45 7.88 2.56 8.88
CA MET A 45 6.93 3.22 7.99
C MET A 45 6.65 2.37 6.75
N LEU A 46 5.38 2.07 6.51
CA LEU A 46 4.91 1.52 5.24
C LEU A 46 4.61 2.68 4.28
N ILE A 47 5.38 2.76 3.20
CA ILE A 47 5.31 3.85 2.23
C ILE A 47 4.70 3.29 0.94
N THR A 48 3.56 3.85 0.52
CA THR A 48 2.94 3.51 -0.77
C THR A 48 2.98 4.71 -1.70
N LYS A 49 3.53 4.52 -2.89
CA LYS A 49 3.57 5.48 -3.98
C LYS A 49 2.53 5.09 -5.02
N ILE A 50 1.70 6.04 -5.42
CA ILE A 50 0.62 5.82 -6.40
C ILE A 50 0.76 6.86 -7.50
N LYS A 51 0.74 6.41 -8.75
CA LYS A 51 0.70 7.26 -9.93
C LYS A 51 -0.40 6.80 -10.86
N CYS A 52 -1.27 7.74 -11.24
CA CYS A 52 -2.45 7.44 -12.05
C CYS A 52 -2.90 8.63 -12.92
N ASN A 53 -3.84 8.37 -13.83
CA ASN A 53 -4.21 9.33 -14.88
C ASN A 53 -5.32 10.32 -14.48
N ASN A 54 -6.12 10.04 -13.45
CA ASN A 54 -7.20 10.92 -13.00
C ASN A 54 -7.50 10.75 -11.50
N LEU A 55 -8.13 11.77 -10.90
CA LEU A 55 -8.45 11.82 -9.47
C LEU A 55 -9.45 10.75 -9.00
N LYS A 56 -10.41 10.36 -9.86
CA LYS A 56 -11.40 9.34 -9.50
C LYS A 56 -10.73 7.98 -9.30
N THR A 57 -9.83 7.60 -10.20
CA THR A 57 -9.00 6.41 -10.10
C THR A 57 -8.12 6.48 -8.86
N LEU A 58 -7.46 7.62 -8.59
CA LEU A 58 -6.68 7.80 -7.37
C LEU A 58 -7.49 7.52 -6.10
N ASN A 59 -8.68 8.13 -5.99
CA ASN A 59 -9.52 7.99 -4.81
C ASN A 59 -9.95 6.53 -4.58
N ASN A 60 -10.37 5.83 -5.64
CA ASN A 60 -10.74 4.42 -5.54
C ASN A 60 -9.55 3.55 -5.12
N THR A 61 -8.37 3.77 -5.71
CA THR A 61 -7.15 3.05 -5.35
C THR A 61 -6.78 3.23 -3.88
N ILE A 62 -6.91 4.45 -3.34
CA ILE A 62 -6.64 4.71 -1.92
C ILE A 62 -7.60 3.91 -1.03
N HIS A 63 -8.89 3.89 -1.37
CA HIS A 63 -9.89 3.13 -0.62
C HIS A 63 -9.62 1.62 -0.64
N ASP A 64 -9.30 1.07 -1.82
CA ASP A 64 -8.99 -0.35 -1.98
C ASP A 64 -7.71 -0.72 -1.21
N LEU A 65 -6.68 0.13 -1.27
CA LEU A 65 -5.42 -0.06 -0.54
C LEU A 65 -5.63 -0.15 0.98
N PHE A 66 -6.39 0.78 1.58
CA PHE A 66 -6.66 0.73 3.02
C PHE A 66 -7.47 -0.50 3.42
N LYS A 67 -8.39 -0.94 2.55
CA LYS A 67 -9.18 -2.15 2.79
C LYS A 67 -8.30 -3.40 2.78
N THR A 68 -7.39 -3.51 1.82
CA THR A 68 -6.43 -4.62 1.72
C THR A 68 -5.47 -4.63 2.91
N GLN A 69 -4.93 -3.46 3.30
CA GLN A 69 -4.06 -3.35 4.47
C GLN A 69 -4.79 -3.80 5.75
N ASN A 70 -6.00 -3.32 6.00
CA ASN A 70 -6.80 -3.71 7.17
C ASN A 70 -7.11 -5.23 7.19
N LEU A 71 -7.41 -5.82 6.03
CA LEU A 71 -7.63 -7.25 5.94
C LEU A 71 -6.36 -8.04 6.27
N ALA A 72 -5.21 -7.61 5.74
CA ALA A 72 -3.93 -8.26 6.00
C ALA A 72 -3.51 -8.13 7.48
N GLU A 73 -3.70 -6.97 8.10
CA GLU A 73 -3.46 -6.77 9.53
C GLU A 73 -4.28 -7.75 10.39
N LYS A 74 -5.58 -7.91 10.09
CA LYS A 74 -6.45 -8.87 10.80
C LYS A 74 -6.00 -10.32 10.65
N ILE A 75 -5.45 -10.70 9.50
CA ILE A 75 -4.91 -12.05 9.27
C ILE A 75 -3.64 -12.26 10.10
N LEU A 76 -2.80 -11.24 10.23
CA LEU A 76 -1.55 -11.28 11.00
C LEU A 76 -1.74 -11.13 12.53
N GLU A 77 -2.96 -10.88 13.00
CA GLU A 77 -3.33 -10.90 14.43
C GLU A 77 -3.78 -12.30 14.91
N ILE A 78 -3.81 -13.30 14.03
CA ILE A 78 -4.04 -14.72 14.34
C ILE A 78 -2.71 -15.39 14.68
#